data_AF-A0A4D7B607-F1
#
_entry.id   AF-A0A4D7B607-F1
#
_cell.length_a   1.000
_cell.length_b   1.000
_cell.length_c   1.000
_cell.angle_alpha   90.00
_cell.angle_beta   90.00
_cell.angle_gamma   90.00
#
_symmetry.space_group_name_H-M   'P 1'
#
loop_
_entity.id
_entity.type
_entity.pdbx_description
1 polymer ?
#
loop_
_entity_poly.entity_id
_entity_poly.type
_entity_poly.pdbx_seq_one_letter_code
_entity_poly.pdbx_strand_id
1 'polypeptide(L)'
;MTGSSTLQGAAVIDQLCRLGRVSRAGYYRFLERKAPARADADLRDAIHRIALAHKHYGYRPMTATLKRQGIEVNAKRVLRLMREDNLLALRTKAFVPRTTDSHHGFRIAPNLIRSLIPTGLDQIWVADITYVRLAEAFVYLAVILDAFSRRVVGWALDEHLRAELALAALDMALRHRKPPPDSLIHHSDRGVQGGFKRSSQHSEVGGCDEHPKAAIGTVWTSAITFTRTAAFGGAR
;
A
#
# COMPACT_ATOMS: atom_id res chain seq x y z
N MET A 1 -7.19 22.09 67.08
CA MET A 1 -5.84 22.14 67.68
C MET A 1 -4.88 21.42 66.75
N THR A 2 -3.88 22.17 66.24
CA THR A 2 -2.53 21.78 65.79
C THR A 2 -2.40 20.51 64.93
N GLY A 3 -2.06 20.56 63.63
CA GLY A 3 -0.96 21.31 63.05
C GLY A 3 0.38 20.70 63.47
N SER A 4 0.81 19.56 62.88
CA SER A 4 2.13 19.00 63.23
C SER A 4 2.87 18.14 62.18
N SER A 5 2.31 17.73 61.04
CA SER A 5 3.05 16.81 60.15
C SER A 5 4.04 17.48 59.19
N THR A 6 3.93 18.79 58.92
CA THR A 6 4.88 19.56 58.08
C THR A 6 6.15 19.97 58.82
N LEU A 7 6.17 19.93 60.15
CA LEU A 7 7.29 20.41 60.97
C LEU A 7 8.43 19.38 61.08
N GLN A 8 8.14 18.07 61.00
CA GLN A 8 9.17 17.02 61.12
C GLN A 8 10.11 16.96 59.91
N GLY A 9 9.61 17.08 58.68
CA GLY A 9 10.46 17.13 57.49
C GLY A 9 11.34 18.39 57.44
N ALA A 10 10.80 19.53 57.87
CA ALA A 10 11.54 20.79 57.92
C ALA A 10 12.64 20.79 59.01
N ALA A 11 12.39 20.18 60.17
CA ALA A 11 13.36 20.05 61.25
C ALA A 11 14.53 19.12 60.88
N VAL A 12 14.24 18.00 60.19
CA VAL A 12 15.27 17.07 59.69
C VAL A 12 16.14 17.73 58.61
N ILE A 13 15.53 18.46 57.67
CA ILE A 13 16.29 19.19 56.64
C ILE A 13 17.16 20.28 57.27
N ASP A 14 16.68 20.99 58.29
CA ASP A 14 17.46 22.01 58.99
C ASP A 14 18.69 21.41 59.67
N GLN A 15 18.52 20.27 60.35
CA GLN A 15 19.61 19.56 61.02
C GLN A 15 20.64 19.01 60.01
N LEU A 16 20.18 18.44 58.89
CA LEU A 16 21.05 17.99 57.81
C LEU A 16 21.80 19.15 57.13
N CYS A 17 21.15 20.30 56.95
CA CYS A 17 21.77 21.49 56.39
C CYS A 17 22.86 22.04 57.32
N ARG A 18 22.62 22.06 58.64
CA ARG A 18 23.64 22.46 59.64
C ARG A 18 24.83 21.50 59.66
N LEU A 19 24.58 20.19 59.65
CA LEU A 19 25.64 19.17 59.58
C LEU A 19 26.47 19.30 58.31
N GLY A 20 25.82 19.51 57.17
CA GLY A 20 26.47 19.69 55.87
C GLY A 20 27.06 21.08 55.62
N ARG A 21 26.96 22.01 56.59
CA ARG A 21 27.38 23.42 56.47
C ARG A 21 26.85 24.12 55.21
N VAL A 22 25.66 23.77 54.77
CA VAL A 22 24.97 24.38 53.62
C VAL A 22 23.73 25.13 54.11
N SER A 23 23.45 26.27 53.50
CA SER A 23 22.23 27.02 53.84
C SER A 23 21.00 26.26 53.35
N ARG A 24 19.92 26.30 54.14
CA ARG A 24 18.61 25.71 53.76
C ARG A 24 18.12 26.24 52.41
N ALA A 25 18.26 27.55 52.17
CA ALA A 25 17.94 28.18 50.89
C ALA A 25 18.82 27.65 49.74
N GLY A 26 20.10 27.38 50.00
CA GLY A 26 21.01 26.76 49.04
C GLY A 26 20.61 25.31 48.70
N TYR A 27 20.17 24.54 49.69
CA TYR A 27 19.69 23.17 49.51
C TYR A 27 18.42 23.12 48.64
N TYR A 28 17.40 23.94 48.93
CA TYR A 28 16.20 23.99 48.08
C TYR A 28 16.50 24.49 46.67
N ARG A 29 17.38 25.49 46.51
CA ARG A 29 17.83 25.96 45.18
C ARG A 29 18.57 24.87 44.40
N PHE A 30 19.37 24.04 45.08
CA PHE A 30 20.02 22.87 44.46
C PHE A 30 19.00 21.82 44.03
N LEU A 31 18.00 21.53 44.86
CA LEU A 31 16.90 20.62 44.52
C LEU A 31 16.11 21.11 43.30
N GLU A 32 15.76 22.40 43.25
CA GLU A 32 15.09 23.02 42.09
C GLU A 32 15.95 22.91 40.83
N ARG A 33 17.27 23.10 40.93
CA ARG A 33 18.20 22.92 39.80
C ARG A 33 18.29 21.47 39.31
N LYS A 34 18.15 20.48 40.21
CA LYS A 34 18.24 19.05 39.90
C LYS A 34 16.90 18.43 39.49
N ALA A 35 15.77 19.03 39.85
CA ALA A 35 14.44 18.52 39.54
C ALA A 35 14.21 18.28 38.02
N PRO A 36 14.63 19.16 37.10
CA PRO A 36 14.49 18.91 35.66
C PRO A 36 15.25 17.66 35.20
N ALA A 37 16.46 17.43 35.70
CA ALA A 37 17.28 16.28 35.33
C ALA A 37 16.68 14.96 35.86
N ARG A 38 16.12 14.97 37.08
CA ARG A 38 15.45 13.81 37.65
C ARG A 38 14.13 13.49 36.93
N ALA A 39 13.35 14.52 36.62
CA ALA A 39 12.13 14.37 35.82
C ALA A 39 12.41 13.90 34.39
N ASP A 40 13.57 14.22 33.82
CA ASP A 40 14.01 13.67 32.54
C ASP A 40 14.41 12.19 32.67
N ALA A 41 15.04 11.78 33.78
CA ALA A 41 15.37 10.37 34.02
C ALA A 41 14.11 9.47 34.11
N ASP A 42 13.12 9.86 34.92
CA ASP A 42 11.87 9.09 35.05
C ASP A 42 11.12 9.00 33.71
N LEU A 43 11.14 10.08 32.93
CA LEU A 43 10.54 10.13 31.61
C LEU A 43 11.30 9.26 30.59
N ARG A 44 12.63 9.25 30.63
CA ARG A 44 13.47 8.36 29.78
C ARG A 44 13.15 6.89 30.06
N ASP A 45 13.01 6.50 31.32
CA ASP A 45 12.64 5.12 31.69
C ASP A 45 11.27 4.72 31.15
N ALA A 46 10.29 5.62 31.18
CA ALA A 46 8.99 5.39 30.56
C ALA A 46 9.09 5.27 29.03
N ILE A 47 9.84 6.16 28.38
CA ILE A 47 10.08 6.14 26.93
C ILE A 47 10.76 4.83 26.51
N HIS A 48 11.79 4.38 27.23
CA HIS A 48 12.49 3.13 26.94
C HIS A 48 11.58 1.91 27.01
N ARG A 49 10.75 1.79 28.05
CA ARG A 49 9.78 0.69 28.17
C ARG A 49 8.81 0.64 27.00
N ILE A 50 8.27 1.79 26.59
CA ILE A 50 7.35 1.85 25.45
C ILE A 50 8.09 1.55 24.14
N ALA A 51 9.31 2.05 23.96
CA ALA A 51 10.12 1.82 22.76
C ALA A 51 10.47 0.34 22.58
N LEU A 52 10.76 -0.38 23.67
CA LEU A 52 11.00 -1.82 23.64
C LEU A 52 9.75 -2.61 23.21
N ALA A 53 8.58 -2.21 23.70
CA ALA A 53 7.30 -2.83 23.32
C ALA A 53 6.85 -2.47 21.89
N HIS A 54 7.18 -1.26 21.42
CA HIS A 54 6.71 -0.71 20.14
C HIS A 54 7.84 -0.06 19.34
N LYS A 55 8.73 -0.89 18.76
CA LYS A 55 9.93 -0.46 18.03
C LYS A 55 9.68 0.51 16.85
N HIS A 56 8.45 0.58 16.35
CA HIS A 56 8.04 1.42 15.22
C HIS A 56 7.43 2.77 15.66
N TYR A 57 7.28 3.03 16.97
CA TYR A 57 6.67 4.27 17.45
C TYR A 57 7.64 5.45 17.33
N GLY A 58 7.23 6.46 16.55
CA GLY A 58 7.83 7.79 16.62
C GLY A 58 7.38 8.59 17.84
N TYR A 59 7.91 9.80 17.99
CA TYR A 59 7.62 10.66 19.15
C TYR A 59 6.13 11.03 19.33
N ARG A 60 5.34 11.07 18.25
CA ARG A 60 3.89 11.37 18.31
C ARG A 60 3.08 10.25 19.00
N PRO A 61 3.10 8.99 18.51
CA PRO A 61 2.43 7.88 19.20
C PRO A 61 3.05 7.56 20.58
N MET A 62 4.36 7.81 20.76
CA MET A 62 5.01 7.77 22.07
C MET A 62 4.35 8.75 23.05
N THR A 63 4.22 10.02 22.65
CA THR A 63 3.59 11.08 23.48
C THR A 63 2.15 10.74 23.81
N ALA A 64 1.37 10.23 22.84
CA ALA A 64 0.00 9.80 23.08
C ALA A 64 -0.09 8.64 24.09
N THR A 65 0.87 7.71 24.05
CA THR A 65 0.93 6.58 24.98
C THR A 65 1.31 7.03 26.38
N LEU A 66 2.29 7.92 26.51
CA LEU A 66 2.67 8.53 27.79
C LEU A 66 1.48 9.28 28.43
N LYS A 67 0.72 10.06 27.63
CA LYS A 67 -0.50 10.73 28.11
C LYS A 67 -1.58 9.74 28.58
N ARG A 68 -1.79 8.63 27.85
CA ARG A 68 -2.71 7.56 28.28
C ARG A 68 -2.27 6.88 29.58
N GLN A 69 -0.98 6.89 29.90
CA GLN A 69 -0.42 6.41 31.16
C GLN A 69 -0.45 7.47 32.28
N GLY A 70 -1.09 8.63 32.05
CA GLY A 70 -1.20 9.72 33.02
C GLY A 70 0.02 10.66 33.07
N ILE A 71 0.98 10.51 32.14
CA ILE A 71 2.17 11.35 32.08
C ILE A 71 1.90 12.53 31.14
N GLU A 72 1.59 13.69 31.71
CA GLU A 72 1.45 14.94 30.95
C GLU A 72 2.81 15.48 30.50
N VAL A 73 3.09 15.36 29.21
CA VAL A 73 4.36 15.76 28.61
C VAL A 73 4.18 16.43 27.25
N ASN A 74 5.01 17.43 26.97
CA ASN A 74 5.07 18.08 25.66
C ASN A 74 5.78 17.17 24.64
N ALA A 75 5.19 17.02 23.45
CA ALA A 75 5.76 16.22 22.37
C ALA A 75 7.18 16.62 21.96
N LYS A 76 7.56 17.91 22.08
CA LYS A 76 8.92 18.38 21.82
C LYS A 76 9.93 17.86 22.84
N ARG A 77 9.54 17.71 24.11
CA ARG A 77 10.38 17.14 25.16
C ARG A 77 10.62 15.65 24.90
N VAL A 78 9.56 14.92 24.54
CA VAL A 78 9.67 13.51 24.13
C VAL A 78 10.59 13.36 22.91
N LEU A 79 10.41 14.20 21.89
CA LEU A 79 11.27 14.19 20.70
C LEU A 79 12.74 14.46 21.04
N ARG A 80 13.03 15.43 21.90
CA ARG A 80 14.40 15.75 22.34
C ARG A 80 15.04 14.53 23.02
N LEU A 81 14.36 13.94 24.00
CA LEU A 81 14.88 12.77 24.73
C LEU A 81 15.07 11.55 23.81
N MET A 82 14.11 11.27 22.93
CA MET A 82 14.26 10.20 21.94
C MET A 82 15.43 10.43 20.97
N ARG A 83 15.77 11.68 20.65
CA ARG A 83 16.94 12.01 19.83
C ARG A 83 18.24 11.80 20.60
N GLU A 84 18.30 12.29 21.83
CA GLU A 84 19.47 12.14 22.71
C GLU A 84 19.81 10.66 22.95
N ASP A 85 18.78 9.80 23.07
CA ASP A 85 18.93 8.37 23.35
C ASP A 85 18.90 7.49 22.07
N ASN A 86 18.94 8.09 20.88
CA ASN A 86 18.93 7.39 19.57
C ASN A 86 17.73 6.43 19.34
N LEU A 87 16.56 6.77 19.87
CA LEU A 87 15.33 5.98 19.78
C LEU A 87 14.43 6.38 18.60
N LEU A 88 15.00 6.97 17.54
CA LEU A 88 14.21 7.39 16.39
C LEU A 88 13.74 6.17 15.59
N ALA A 89 12.42 5.99 15.50
CA ALA A 89 11.83 4.90 14.73
C ALA A 89 12.27 4.98 13.25
N LEU A 90 12.95 3.94 12.79
CA LEU A 90 13.24 3.73 11.38
C LEU A 90 11.93 3.36 10.68
N ARG A 91 11.41 4.27 9.85
CA ARG A 91 10.26 3.98 9.01
C ARG A 91 10.72 3.05 7.88
N THR A 92 10.44 1.75 8.00
CA THR A 92 10.58 0.83 6.87
C THR A 92 9.66 1.30 5.75
N LYS A 93 10.19 1.46 4.53
CA LYS A 93 9.34 1.73 3.36
C LYS A 93 8.31 0.61 3.24
N ALA A 94 7.06 0.97 2.94
CA ALA A 94 6.07 -0.03 2.59
C ALA A 94 6.59 -0.81 1.37
N PHE A 95 6.46 -2.13 1.40
CA PHE A 95 6.72 -2.95 0.24
C PHE A 95 5.69 -2.59 -0.84
N VAL A 96 6.18 -2.11 -1.99
CA VAL A 96 5.37 -1.82 -3.18
C VAL A 96 5.84 -2.77 -4.26
N PRO A 97 5.05 -3.79 -4.63
CA PRO A 97 5.35 -4.63 -5.78
C PRO A 97 5.50 -3.75 -7.03
N ARG A 98 6.54 -3.98 -7.84
CA ARG A 98 6.64 -3.32 -9.15
C ARG A 98 5.57 -3.89 -10.07
N THR A 99 4.51 -3.12 -10.30
CA THR A 99 3.40 -3.47 -11.21
C THR A 99 3.63 -2.98 -12.65
N THR A 100 4.51 -1.99 -12.84
CA THR A 100 4.79 -1.38 -14.14
C THR A 100 6.30 -1.26 -14.39
N ASP A 101 6.73 -1.77 -15.54
CA ASP A 101 8.02 -1.50 -16.16
C ASP A 101 7.76 -0.64 -17.40
N SER A 102 7.90 0.67 -17.23
CA SER A 102 7.71 1.65 -18.29
C SER A 102 8.84 1.65 -19.33
N HIS A 103 9.87 0.81 -19.16
CA HIS A 103 10.99 0.65 -20.10
C HIS A 103 10.87 -0.63 -20.94
N HIS A 104 9.65 -0.97 -21.36
CA HIS A 104 9.43 -2.04 -22.33
C HIS A 104 9.45 -1.52 -23.78
N GLY A 105 9.99 -2.30 -24.71
CA GLY A 105 10.03 -1.95 -26.14
C GLY A 105 8.70 -2.09 -26.90
N PHE A 106 7.58 -2.36 -26.22
CA PHE A 106 6.27 -2.54 -26.87
C PHE A 106 5.73 -1.24 -27.49
N ARG A 107 5.05 -1.37 -28.65
CA ARG A 107 4.50 -0.25 -29.40
C ARG A 107 3.35 0.40 -28.62
N ILE A 108 3.43 1.72 -28.50
CA ILE A 108 2.50 2.57 -27.76
C ILE A 108 1.18 2.70 -28.56
N ALA A 109 0.07 2.23 -27.97
CA ALA A 109 -1.26 2.43 -28.55
C ALA A 109 -1.79 3.86 -28.30
N PRO A 110 -2.50 4.49 -29.25
CA PRO A 110 -3.16 5.76 -29.03
C PRO A 110 -4.30 5.59 -28.03
N ASN A 111 -4.41 6.50 -27.05
CA ASN A 111 -5.48 6.48 -26.07
C ASN A 111 -6.81 6.96 -26.72
N LEU A 112 -7.65 6.00 -27.13
CA LEU A 112 -8.94 6.29 -27.79
C LEU A 112 -10.06 6.73 -26.83
N ILE A 113 -9.81 6.74 -25.51
CA ILE A 113 -10.85 6.94 -24.48
C ILE A 113 -10.81 8.36 -23.92
N ARG A 114 -9.79 9.16 -24.28
CA ARG A 114 -9.56 10.50 -23.72
C ARG A 114 -10.77 11.45 -23.86
N SER A 115 -11.68 11.20 -24.79
CA SER A 115 -12.88 12.00 -25.04
C SER A 115 -14.18 11.18 -25.15
N LEU A 116 -14.16 9.89 -24.81
CA LEU A 116 -15.33 9.02 -24.97
C LEU A 116 -16.07 8.87 -23.63
N ILE A 117 -17.35 9.28 -23.62
CA ILE A 117 -18.24 9.11 -22.47
C ILE A 117 -19.16 7.92 -22.79
N PRO A 118 -19.15 6.83 -22.00
CA PRO A 118 -20.05 5.71 -22.24
C PRO A 118 -21.50 6.15 -21.99
N THR A 119 -22.38 5.84 -22.92
CA THR A 119 -23.82 6.14 -22.88
C THR A 119 -24.68 4.93 -22.50
N GLY A 120 -24.06 3.74 -22.41
CA GLY A 120 -24.73 2.51 -22.01
C GLY A 120 -23.77 1.44 -21.54
N LEU A 121 -24.35 0.32 -21.07
CA LEU A 121 -23.61 -0.86 -20.61
C LEU A 121 -22.76 -1.46 -21.73
N ASP A 122 -21.62 -2.04 -21.35
CA ASP A 122 -20.78 -2.90 -22.20
C ASP A 122 -20.23 -2.21 -23.46
N GLN A 123 -20.15 -0.88 -23.44
CA GLN A 123 -19.49 -0.07 -24.47
C GLN A 123 -18.00 0.11 -24.19
N ILE A 124 -17.63 0.27 -22.92
CA ILE A 124 -16.25 0.46 -22.49
C ILE A 124 -16.01 -0.37 -21.23
N TRP A 125 -15.06 -1.29 -21.30
CA TRP A 125 -14.53 -1.98 -20.14
C TRP A 125 -13.17 -1.41 -19.78
N VAL A 126 -12.95 -1.17 -18.49
CA VAL A 126 -11.68 -0.68 -17.94
C VAL A 126 -11.09 -1.77 -17.07
N ALA A 127 -9.89 -2.22 -17.43
CA ALA A 127 -9.12 -3.20 -16.72
C ALA A 127 -8.04 -2.53 -15.87
N ASP A 128 -7.91 -3.02 -14.64
CA ASP A 128 -6.85 -2.65 -13.71
C ASP A 128 -6.31 -3.90 -13.01
N ILE A 129 -5.04 -3.84 -12.60
CA ILE A 129 -4.40 -4.93 -11.86
C ILE A 129 -3.78 -4.35 -10.60
N THR A 130 -4.30 -4.81 -9.48
CA THR A 130 -3.87 -4.42 -8.14
C THR A 130 -3.30 -5.62 -7.40
N TYR A 131 -2.76 -5.39 -6.20
CA TYR A 131 -2.35 -6.47 -5.31
C TYR A 131 -3.16 -6.41 -4.02
N VAL A 132 -3.52 -7.59 -3.51
CA VAL A 132 -4.18 -7.77 -2.22
C VAL A 132 -3.15 -8.30 -1.25
N ARG A 133 -2.91 -7.56 -0.16
CA ARG A 133 -1.96 -7.96 0.87
C ARG A 133 -2.65 -8.92 1.85
N LEU A 134 -2.08 -10.10 2.00
CA LEU A 134 -2.44 -11.09 3.01
C LEU A 134 -1.48 -10.98 4.21
N ALA A 135 -1.73 -11.77 5.25
CA ALA A 135 -0.91 -11.75 6.47
C ALA A 135 0.57 -12.10 6.18
N GLU A 136 0.81 -13.07 5.31
CA GLU A 136 2.13 -13.64 5.04
C GLU A 136 2.58 -13.48 3.57
N ALA A 137 1.66 -13.12 2.67
CA ALA A 137 1.91 -13.06 1.23
C ALA A 137 1.14 -11.90 0.57
N PHE A 138 1.30 -11.76 -0.74
CA PHE A 138 0.44 -10.90 -1.56
C PHE A 138 -0.01 -11.69 -2.79
N VAL A 139 -1.20 -11.38 -3.28
CA VAL A 139 -1.74 -11.92 -4.53
C VAL A 139 -2.08 -10.76 -5.45
N TYR A 140 -1.99 -10.98 -6.75
CA TYR A 140 -2.42 -10.04 -7.78
C TYR A 140 -3.88 -10.29 -8.11
N LEU A 141 -4.64 -9.19 -8.21
CA LEU A 141 -6.04 -9.16 -8.58
C LEU A 141 -6.18 -8.37 -9.88
N ALA A 142 -6.54 -9.05 -10.96
CA ALA A 142 -7.01 -8.39 -12.16
C ALA A 142 -8.52 -8.17 -12.07
N VAL A 143 -8.98 -6.96 -12.38
CA VAL A 143 -10.40 -6.59 -12.35
C VAL A 143 -10.75 -5.87 -13.64
N ILE A 144 -11.92 -6.18 -14.19
CA ILE A 144 -12.51 -5.51 -15.34
C ILE A 144 -13.84 -4.90 -14.89
N LEU A 145 -13.95 -3.59 -15.08
CA LEU A 145 -15.10 -2.77 -14.74
C LEU A 145 -15.82 -2.34 -16.02
N ASP A 146 -17.14 -2.40 -16.03
CA ASP A 146 -17.93 -1.66 -17.01
C ASP A 146 -17.92 -0.17 -16.68
N ALA A 147 -17.49 0.67 -17.61
CA ALA A 147 -17.28 2.09 -17.36
C ALA A 147 -18.58 2.86 -17.08
N PHE A 148 -19.71 2.40 -17.65
CA PHE A 148 -21.03 3.01 -17.45
C PHE A 148 -21.60 2.69 -16.07
N SER A 149 -21.74 1.40 -15.75
CA SER A 149 -22.36 0.95 -14.49
C SER A 149 -21.41 0.88 -13.30
N ARG A 150 -20.09 0.97 -13.54
CA ARG A 150 -19.03 0.76 -12.55
C ARG A 150 -19.06 -0.63 -11.90
N ARG A 151 -19.79 -1.59 -12.49
CA ARG A 151 -19.84 -2.96 -11.98
C ARG A 151 -18.61 -3.73 -12.42
N VAL A 152 -18.11 -4.59 -11.53
CA VAL A 152 -17.12 -5.61 -11.89
C VAL A 152 -17.80 -6.63 -12.79
N VAL A 153 -17.27 -6.80 -13.99
CA VAL A 153 -17.75 -7.75 -14.98
C VAL A 153 -16.82 -8.94 -15.14
N GLY A 154 -15.54 -8.75 -14.82
CA GLY A 154 -14.48 -9.75 -14.87
C GLY A 154 -13.51 -9.58 -13.72
N TRP A 155 -12.96 -10.67 -13.19
CA TRP A 155 -11.87 -10.65 -12.24
C TRP A 155 -11.15 -11.99 -12.20
N ALA A 156 -9.89 -11.98 -11.78
CA ALA A 156 -9.09 -13.16 -11.52
C ALA A 156 -8.03 -12.86 -10.44
N LEU A 157 -7.59 -13.90 -9.72
CA LEU A 157 -6.56 -13.81 -8.68
C LEU A 157 -5.42 -14.78 -9.02
N ASP A 158 -4.18 -14.34 -8.80
CA ASP A 158 -3.00 -15.19 -8.97
C ASP A 158 -1.84 -14.70 -8.10
N GLU A 159 -0.87 -15.56 -7.82
CA GLU A 159 0.37 -15.21 -7.11
C GLU A 159 1.38 -14.52 -8.04
N HIS A 160 1.12 -14.47 -9.35
CA HIS A 160 1.99 -13.86 -10.35
C HIS A 160 1.33 -12.81 -11.26
N LEU A 161 2.13 -11.88 -11.75
CA LEU A 161 1.72 -10.79 -12.67
C LEU A 161 1.88 -11.18 -14.15
N ARG A 162 1.51 -12.40 -14.55
CA ARG A 162 1.59 -12.86 -15.96
C ARG A 162 0.34 -12.46 -16.76
N ALA A 163 0.43 -12.48 -18.09
CA ALA A 163 -0.69 -12.17 -18.98
C ALA A 163 -1.91 -13.10 -18.79
N GLU A 164 -1.68 -14.33 -18.34
CA GLU A 164 -2.72 -15.33 -18.01
C GLU A 164 -3.73 -14.79 -16.99
N LEU A 165 -3.27 -13.99 -16.02
CA LEU A 165 -4.13 -13.36 -15.02
C LEU A 165 -5.12 -12.38 -15.67
N ALA A 166 -4.65 -11.50 -16.57
CA ALA A 166 -5.50 -10.57 -17.27
C ALA A 166 -6.45 -11.28 -18.26
N LEU A 167 -5.96 -12.31 -18.97
CA LEU A 167 -6.77 -13.12 -19.87
C LEU A 167 -7.88 -13.85 -19.12
N ALA A 168 -7.61 -14.41 -17.94
CA ALA A 168 -8.61 -15.08 -17.12
C ALA A 168 -9.74 -14.12 -16.71
N ALA A 169 -9.40 -12.89 -16.32
CA ALA A 169 -10.39 -11.87 -15.99
C ALA A 169 -11.23 -11.46 -17.22
N LEU A 170 -10.60 -11.33 -18.39
CA LEU A 170 -11.27 -10.98 -19.65
C LEU A 170 -12.20 -12.10 -20.14
N ASP A 171 -11.73 -13.34 -20.11
CA ASP A 171 -12.52 -14.51 -20.48
C ASP A 171 -13.74 -14.64 -19.57
N MET A 172 -13.59 -14.37 -18.26
CA MET A 172 -14.72 -14.35 -17.35
C MET A 172 -15.74 -13.25 -17.72
N ALA A 173 -15.26 -12.03 -18.02
CA ALA A 173 -16.12 -10.93 -18.43
C ALA A 173 -16.90 -11.24 -19.72
N LEU A 174 -16.22 -11.76 -20.73
CA LEU A 174 -16.82 -12.10 -22.02
C LEU A 174 -17.87 -13.21 -21.87
N ARG A 175 -17.59 -14.25 -21.08
CA ARG A 175 -18.57 -15.32 -20.81
C ARG A 175 -19.81 -14.80 -20.08
N HIS A 176 -19.62 -13.85 -19.16
CA HIS A 176 -20.70 -13.32 -18.34
C HIS A 176 -21.58 -12.32 -19.10
N ARG A 177 -20.98 -11.38 -19.83
CA ARG A 177 -21.69 -10.25 -20.47
C ARG A 177 -22.10 -10.52 -21.91
N LYS A 178 -21.32 -11.33 -22.63
CA LYS A 178 -21.55 -11.67 -24.05
C LYS A 178 -21.92 -10.44 -24.90
N PRO A 179 -21.11 -9.37 -24.87
CA PRO A 179 -21.39 -8.18 -25.66
C PRO A 179 -21.42 -8.54 -27.16
N PRO A 180 -22.23 -7.83 -27.96
CA PRO A 180 -22.20 -7.99 -29.41
C PRO A 180 -20.78 -7.83 -29.98
N PRO A 181 -20.49 -8.48 -31.11
CA PRO A 181 -19.26 -8.24 -31.86
C PRO A 181 -19.07 -6.73 -32.13
N ASP A 182 -17.83 -6.25 -32.03
CA ASP A 182 -17.41 -4.87 -32.31
C ASP A 182 -18.09 -3.75 -31.50
N SER A 183 -18.89 -4.08 -30.48
CA SER A 183 -19.60 -3.07 -29.66
C SER A 183 -18.84 -2.60 -28.41
N LEU A 184 -17.73 -3.25 -28.07
CA LEU A 184 -17.01 -3.08 -26.82
C LEU A 184 -15.58 -2.61 -27.04
N ILE A 185 -15.18 -1.57 -26.31
CA ILE A 185 -13.79 -1.14 -26.17
C ILE A 185 -13.24 -1.67 -24.85
N HIS A 186 -12.20 -2.50 -24.91
CA HIS A 186 -11.46 -2.92 -23.73
C HIS A 186 -10.23 -2.03 -23.52
N HIS A 187 -10.20 -1.31 -22.39
CA HIS A 187 -9.11 -0.45 -21.96
C HIS A 187 -8.31 -1.10 -20.86
N SER A 188 -6.98 -1.09 -20.96
CA SER A 188 -6.09 -1.44 -19.85
C SER A 188 -5.01 -0.39 -19.78
N ASP A 189 -4.73 0.07 -18.56
CA ASP A 189 -3.51 0.84 -18.31
C ASP A 189 -2.28 -0.07 -18.46
N ARG A 190 -1.12 0.54 -18.67
CA ARG A 190 0.12 -0.17 -19.01
C ARG A 190 0.63 -1.05 -17.86
N GLY A 191 0.27 -2.32 -17.89
CA GLY A 191 0.97 -3.41 -17.21
C GLY A 191 1.96 -4.10 -18.15
N VAL A 192 3.04 -4.68 -17.61
CA VAL A 192 4.16 -5.35 -18.32
C VAL A 192 3.74 -6.70 -18.94
N GLN A 193 2.44 -6.95 -19.09
CA GLN A 193 1.92 -8.29 -19.31
C GLN A 193 1.90 -8.64 -20.79
N GLY A 194 3.07 -9.13 -21.25
CA GLY A 194 3.29 -10.06 -22.36
C GLY A 194 2.42 -9.92 -23.61
N GLY A 195 3.03 -9.45 -24.70
CA GLY A 195 2.44 -9.59 -26.04
C GLY A 195 2.30 -11.05 -26.47
N PHE A 196 1.08 -11.47 -26.82
CA PHE A 196 0.78 -12.72 -27.51
C PHE A 196 -0.34 -12.49 -28.54
N LYS A 197 -0.22 -13.15 -29.71
CA LYS A 197 -1.09 -12.99 -30.87
C LYS A 197 -1.97 -14.23 -31.05
N ARG A 198 -3.26 -14.02 -31.29
CA ARG A 198 -4.16 -15.02 -31.84
C ARG A 198 -4.79 -14.44 -33.12
N SER A 199 -4.29 -14.81 -34.29
CA SER A 199 -4.94 -14.50 -35.57
C SER A 199 -5.15 -15.77 -36.38
N SER A 200 -6.40 -16.11 -36.64
CA SER A 200 -6.80 -17.05 -37.69
C SER A 200 -7.41 -16.23 -38.83
N GLN A 201 -6.62 -15.95 -39.87
CA GLN A 201 -7.11 -15.50 -41.18
C GLN A 201 -6.97 -16.69 -42.14
N HIS A 202 -8.10 -17.17 -42.66
CA HIS A 202 -8.15 -17.81 -43.96
C HIS A 202 -9.37 -17.22 -44.70
N SER A 203 -9.10 -16.67 -45.87
CA SER A 203 -10.06 -16.45 -46.94
C SER A 203 -9.86 -17.58 -47.93
N GLU A 204 -10.90 -18.35 -48.23
CA GLU A 204 -11.43 -18.53 -49.59
C GLU A 204 -12.55 -19.59 -49.63
N VAL A 205 -13.67 -19.19 -50.24
CA VAL A 205 -14.66 -20.00 -50.99
C VAL A 205 -15.39 -21.13 -50.24
N GLY A 206 -16.69 -20.89 -50.00
CA GLY A 206 -17.74 -21.92 -50.07
C GLY A 206 -18.29 -22.46 -48.75
N GLY A 207 -19.63 -22.39 -48.62
CA GLY A 207 -20.43 -23.40 -47.94
C GLY A 207 -20.63 -23.29 -46.43
N CYS A 208 -21.87 -22.98 -46.05
CA CYS A 208 -22.64 -23.47 -44.91
C CYS A 208 -21.95 -23.81 -43.57
N ASP A 209 -22.41 -23.07 -42.55
CA ASP A 209 -22.81 -23.53 -41.22
C ASP A 209 -21.79 -23.76 -40.07
N GLU A 210 -22.15 -23.07 -38.98
CA GLU A 210 -21.95 -23.31 -37.54
C GLU A 210 -20.75 -22.70 -36.79
N HIS A 211 -21.11 -21.79 -35.87
CA HIS A 211 -20.40 -21.11 -34.76
C HIS A 211 -20.16 -19.59 -34.93
N PRO A 212 -20.74 -18.73 -34.06
CA PRO A 212 -20.69 -17.29 -34.22
C PRO A 212 -19.31 -16.73 -33.85
N LYS A 213 -18.54 -16.36 -34.87
CA LYS A 213 -17.32 -15.55 -34.79
C LYS A 213 -17.72 -14.12 -34.41
N ALA A 214 -17.52 -13.74 -33.15
CA ALA A 214 -17.55 -12.33 -32.77
C ALA A 214 -16.22 -11.69 -33.19
N ALA A 215 -16.25 -10.83 -34.20
CA ALA A 215 -15.18 -9.87 -34.45
C ALA A 215 -15.16 -8.87 -33.28
N ILE A 216 -13.97 -8.60 -32.75
CA ILE A 216 -13.76 -7.71 -31.62
C ILE A 216 -13.08 -6.46 -32.20
N GLY A 217 -13.71 -5.30 -32.02
CA GLY A 217 -13.14 -4.00 -32.33
C GLY A 217 -11.88 -3.80 -31.49
N THR A 218 -10.72 -3.92 -32.13
CA THR A 218 -9.43 -4.05 -31.44
C THR A 218 -8.73 -2.70 -31.33
N VAL A 219 -8.40 -2.25 -30.12
CA VAL A 219 -7.31 -1.28 -29.90
C VAL A 219 -6.10 -2.03 -29.36
N TRP A 220 -5.33 -2.61 -30.28
CA TRP A 220 -4.00 -3.15 -30.04
C TRP A 220 -3.08 -2.56 -31.11
N THR A 221 -2.06 -1.78 -30.74
CA THR A 221 -0.98 -1.46 -31.68
C THR A 221 0.04 -2.60 -31.71
N SER A 222 -0.14 -3.55 -32.62
CA SER A 222 0.68 -3.71 -33.83
C SER A 222 0.94 -5.15 -34.31
N ALA A 223 0.83 -5.27 -35.64
CA ALA A 223 1.15 -6.34 -36.58
C ALA A 223 2.16 -7.41 -36.13
N ILE A 224 1.91 -8.68 -36.49
CA ILE A 224 2.87 -9.62 -37.12
C ILE A 224 2.08 -10.83 -37.61
N THR A 225 2.38 -11.14 -38.86
CA THR A 225 2.23 -12.37 -39.64
C THR A 225 3.23 -13.43 -39.17
N PHE A 226 2.88 -14.72 -39.10
CA PHE A 226 3.66 -15.76 -39.81
C PHE A 226 2.96 -17.12 -39.86
N THR A 227 3.12 -17.72 -41.03
CA THR A 227 2.81 -19.08 -41.47
C THR A 227 3.58 -20.12 -40.66
N ARG A 228 2.98 -21.30 -40.43
CA ARG A 228 3.78 -22.51 -40.27
C ARG A 228 3.13 -23.71 -40.93
N THR A 229 3.88 -24.21 -41.90
CA THR A 229 3.80 -25.43 -42.69
C THR A 229 3.36 -26.66 -41.88
N ALA A 230 2.30 -27.32 -42.32
CA ALA A 230 2.10 -28.75 -42.09
C ALA A 230 2.48 -29.47 -43.40
N ALA A 231 3.60 -30.19 -43.37
CA ALA A 231 3.88 -31.23 -44.35
C ALA A 231 2.87 -32.36 -44.10
N PHE A 232 1.99 -32.59 -45.08
CA PHE A 232 1.22 -33.83 -45.18
C PHE A 232 2.17 -34.95 -45.59
N GLY A 233 2.34 -35.93 -44.71
CA GLY A 233 2.76 -37.29 -45.07
C GLY A 233 1.60 -38.23 -44.75
N GLY A 234 1.00 -38.83 -45.78
CA GLY A 234 -0.12 -39.75 -45.63
C GLY A 234 -0.42 -40.50 -46.92
N ALA A 235 0.30 -41.61 -47.11
CA ALA A 235 0.02 -42.81 -47.89
C ALA A 235 -1.05 -42.75 -49.01
N ARG A 236 -0.61 -42.98 -50.25
CA ARG A 236 -0.84 -44.21 -51.02
C ARG A 236 0.27 -44.39 -52.04
#